data_AF-A0AA43FSL6-F1
#
_entry.id   AF-A0AA43FSL6-F1
#
_cell.length_a   1.000
_cell.length_b   1.000
_cell.length_c   1.000
_cell.angle_alpha   90.00
_cell.angle_beta   90.00
_cell.angle_gamma   90.00
#
_symmetry.space_group_name_H-M   'P 1'
#
loop_
_entity.id
_entity.type
_entity.pdbx_description
1 polymer ?
#
loop_
_entity_poly.entity_id
_entity_poly.type
_entity_poly.pdbx_seq_one_letter_code
_entity_poly.pdbx_strand_id
1 'polypeptide(L)'
;MNLQEMATRTAAPVLAVSRRVDTVVARVRDLVELEVVLTVICASIPLILLAAAGWPPTEAISGYHDEVSPELFYMPLTTAALLFVVNGVRAGRWYNVALGVSLAGLTFFNTTDHHGLHVFFTLAFFIGNPIVFVVFSPKDELWFKWLLAIGMAAAIASWFVFGWIHVFWAESFSLWLIATHFLFEALGWIE
;
A
#
# COMPACT_ATOMS: atom_id res chain seq x y z
N MET A 1 35.69 -19.89 -43.69
CA MET A 1 34.63 -19.22 -42.90
C MET A 1 34.52 -17.79 -43.39
N ASN A 2 33.36 -17.38 -43.89
CA ASN A 2 33.15 -16.05 -44.50
C ASN A 2 32.94 -14.99 -43.40
N LEU A 3 33.46 -13.77 -43.57
CA LEU A 3 33.27 -12.63 -42.67
C LEU A 3 31.78 -12.36 -42.39
N GLN A 4 30.90 -12.59 -43.37
CA GLN A 4 29.45 -12.50 -43.19
C GLN A 4 28.90 -13.49 -42.16
N GLU A 5 29.48 -14.69 -42.12
CA GLU A 5 29.09 -15.80 -41.24
C GLU A 5 29.60 -15.58 -39.80
N MET A 6 30.79 -14.96 -39.65
CA MET A 6 31.29 -14.50 -38.35
C MET A 6 30.44 -13.36 -37.78
N ALA A 7 30.07 -12.37 -38.61
CA ALA A 7 29.27 -11.21 -38.17
C ALA A 7 27.85 -11.60 -37.76
N THR A 8 27.22 -12.56 -38.46
CA THR A 8 25.88 -13.06 -38.08
C THR A 8 25.91 -13.89 -36.80
N ARG A 9 26.98 -14.69 -36.58
CA ARG A 9 27.15 -15.47 -35.34
C ARG A 9 27.39 -14.60 -34.10
N THR A 10 28.03 -13.44 -34.23
CA THR A 10 28.26 -12.51 -33.12
C THR A 10 27.08 -11.56 -32.87
N ALA A 11 26.32 -11.18 -33.91
CA ALA A 11 25.19 -10.26 -33.76
C ALA A 11 23.94 -10.89 -33.10
N ALA A 12 23.65 -12.17 -33.40
CA ALA A 12 22.49 -12.86 -32.86
C ALA A 12 22.41 -12.89 -31.30
N PRO A 13 23.48 -13.24 -30.56
CA PRO A 13 23.44 -13.24 -29.09
C PRO A 13 23.30 -11.84 -28.50
N VAL A 14 23.93 -10.81 -29.10
CA VAL A 14 23.83 -9.42 -28.62
C VAL A 14 22.41 -8.88 -28.77
N LEU A 15 21.75 -9.14 -29.90
CA LEU A 15 20.36 -8.74 -30.12
C LEU A 15 19.38 -9.47 -29.19
N ALA A 16 19.63 -10.75 -28.90
CA ALA A 16 18.81 -11.51 -27.95
C ALA A 16 18.93 -10.96 -26.52
N VAL A 17 20.14 -10.54 -26.10
CA VAL A 17 20.35 -9.89 -24.80
C VAL A 17 19.67 -8.52 -24.76
N SER A 18 19.84 -7.67 -25.78
CA SER A 18 19.19 -6.36 -25.85
C SER A 18 17.66 -6.46 -25.70
N ARG A 19 17.01 -7.36 -26.47
CA ARG A 19 15.56 -7.56 -26.38
C ARG A 19 15.09 -8.01 -24.99
N ARG A 20 15.88 -8.86 -24.31
CA ARG A 20 15.57 -9.29 -22.93
C ARG A 20 15.65 -8.11 -21.97
N VAL A 21 16.67 -7.26 -22.09
CA VAL A 21 16.82 -6.04 -21.29
C VAL A 21 15.63 -5.11 -21.51
N ASP A 22 15.27 -4.83 -22.76
CA ASP A 22 14.13 -3.94 -23.10
C ASP A 22 12.81 -4.47 -22.51
N THR A 23 12.58 -5.78 -22.57
CA THR A 23 11.38 -6.43 -22.01
C THR A 23 11.32 -6.30 -20.49
N VAL A 24 12.47 -6.45 -19.81
CA VAL A 24 12.55 -6.31 -18.35
C VAL A 24 12.31 -4.86 -17.94
N VAL A 25 12.95 -3.91 -18.62
CA VAL A 25 12.78 -2.47 -18.35
C VAL A 25 11.33 -2.04 -18.52
N ALA A 26 10.66 -2.48 -19.60
CA ALA A 26 9.24 -2.20 -19.81
C ALA A 26 8.37 -2.74 -18.66
N ARG A 27 8.58 -4.00 -18.25
CA ARG A 27 7.83 -4.61 -17.13
C ARG A 27 8.04 -3.87 -15.80
N VAL A 28 9.27 -3.42 -15.52
CA VAL A 28 9.55 -2.65 -14.29
C VAL A 28 8.81 -1.33 -14.31
N ARG A 29 8.82 -0.61 -15.44
CA ARG A 29 8.09 0.66 -15.59
C ARG A 29 6.59 0.47 -15.39
N ASP A 30 6.01 -0.55 -16.04
CA ASP A 30 4.58 -0.83 -15.94
C ASP A 30 4.15 -1.12 -14.47
N LEU A 31 5.02 -1.77 -13.68
CA LEU A 31 4.78 -1.99 -12.26
C LEU A 31 4.88 -0.72 -11.41
N VAL A 32 5.83 0.16 -11.72
CA VAL A 32 5.95 1.46 -11.02
C VAL A 32 4.72 2.34 -11.29
N GLU A 33 4.28 2.41 -12.54
CA GLU A 33 3.06 3.15 -12.91
C GLU A 33 1.84 2.59 -12.18
N LEU A 34 1.73 1.26 -12.09
CA LEU A 34 0.68 0.60 -11.32
C LEU A 34 0.73 0.98 -9.83
N GLU A 35 1.89 0.94 -9.19
CA GLU A 35 2.03 1.30 -7.76
C GLU A 35 1.63 2.75 -7.49
N VAL A 36 1.99 3.69 -8.37
CA VAL A 36 1.57 5.10 -8.24
C VAL A 36 0.04 5.21 -8.31
N VAL A 37 -0.60 4.55 -9.27
CA VAL A 37 -2.06 4.57 -9.41
C VAL A 37 -2.74 3.97 -8.18
N LEU A 38 -2.29 2.80 -7.73
CA LEU A 38 -2.80 2.13 -6.54
C LEU A 38 -2.64 2.99 -5.28
N THR A 39 -1.52 3.72 -5.18
CA THR A 39 -1.24 4.64 -4.07
C THR A 39 -2.18 5.84 -4.05
N VAL A 40 -2.45 6.45 -5.20
CA VAL A 40 -3.42 7.55 -5.32
C VAL A 40 -4.82 7.10 -4.91
N ILE A 41 -5.22 5.89 -5.35
CA ILE A 41 -6.50 5.29 -4.94
C ILE A 41 -6.54 5.08 -3.42
N CYS A 42 -5.48 4.49 -2.84
CA CYS A 42 -5.36 4.27 -1.40
C CYS A 42 -5.50 5.57 -0.59
N ALA A 43 -4.80 6.63 -1.00
CA ALA A 43 -4.89 7.93 -0.33
C ALA A 43 -6.29 8.56 -0.43
N SER A 44 -7.04 8.25 -1.49
CA SER A 44 -8.37 8.80 -1.76
C SER A 44 -9.50 8.08 -1.02
N ILE A 45 -9.26 6.90 -0.44
CA ILE A 45 -10.30 6.08 0.24
C ILE A 45 -11.14 6.91 1.21
N PRO A 46 -10.55 7.66 2.17
CA PRO A 46 -11.36 8.38 3.15
C PRO A 46 -12.27 9.42 2.52
N LEU A 47 -11.78 10.12 1.49
CA LEU A 47 -12.52 11.18 0.80
C LEU A 47 -13.65 10.59 -0.05
N ILE A 48 -13.42 9.46 -0.71
CA ILE A 48 -14.45 8.75 -1.48
C ILE A 48 -15.59 8.31 -0.55
N LEU A 49 -15.26 7.70 0.58
CA LEU A 49 -16.25 7.22 1.55
C LEU A 49 -17.03 8.38 2.16
N LEU A 50 -16.34 9.43 2.62
CA LEU A 50 -16.97 10.62 3.20
C LEU A 50 -17.87 11.34 2.19
N ALA A 51 -17.44 11.46 0.93
CA ALA A 51 -18.26 12.07 -0.12
C ALA A 51 -19.52 11.26 -0.43
N ALA A 52 -19.45 9.93 -0.29
CA ALA A 52 -20.56 9.04 -0.57
C ALA A 52 -21.61 9.01 0.56
N ALA A 53 -21.19 8.97 1.83
CA ALA A 53 -22.13 8.93 2.97
C ALA A 53 -22.56 10.33 3.46
N GLY A 54 -21.73 11.35 3.24
CA GLY A 54 -21.97 12.72 3.69
C GLY A 54 -21.35 13.04 5.06
N TRP A 55 -21.74 14.18 5.63
CA TRP A 55 -21.26 14.67 6.93
C TRP A 55 -22.34 14.51 8.01
N PRO A 56 -22.00 14.10 9.25
CA PRO A 56 -20.65 13.83 9.79
C PRO A 56 -20.06 12.48 9.35
N PRO A 57 -18.72 12.29 9.45
CA PRO A 57 -18.11 10.98 9.19
C PRO A 57 -18.63 9.93 10.17
N THR A 58 -18.67 8.68 9.72
CA THR A 58 -18.87 7.53 10.61
C THR A 58 -17.73 7.42 11.63
N GLU A 59 -17.92 6.60 12.67
CA GLU A 59 -16.91 6.49 13.72
C GLU A 59 -15.57 5.97 13.17
N ALA A 60 -15.57 4.99 12.27
CA ALA A 60 -14.38 4.37 11.66
C ALA A 60 -14.60 4.08 10.17
N ILE A 61 -13.51 3.95 9.38
CA ILE A 61 -13.57 3.60 7.95
C ILE A 61 -14.39 2.32 7.73
N SER A 62 -14.21 1.30 8.57
CA SER A 62 -14.96 0.05 8.47
C SER A 62 -16.47 0.21 8.71
N GLY A 63 -16.91 1.28 9.38
CA GLY A 63 -18.32 1.59 9.59
C GLY A 63 -19.07 1.97 8.31
N TYR A 64 -18.36 2.42 7.27
CA TYR A 64 -19.00 2.75 5.97
C TYR A 64 -19.57 1.52 5.25
N HIS A 65 -19.22 0.30 5.66
CA HIS A 65 -19.76 -0.95 5.10
C HIS A 65 -21.29 -0.96 5.02
N ASP A 66 -21.97 -0.41 6.04
CA ASP A 66 -23.43 -0.41 6.12
C ASP A 66 -24.09 0.86 5.54
N GLU A 67 -23.29 1.87 5.19
CA GLU A 67 -23.78 3.22 4.84
C GLU A 67 -23.62 3.57 3.35
N VAL A 68 -22.67 2.94 2.65
CA VAL A 68 -22.44 3.18 1.22
C VAL A 68 -22.67 1.90 0.40
N SER A 69 -22.68 2.03 -0.93
CA SER A 69 -22.81 0.84 -1.77
C SER A 69 -21.60 -0.09 -1.61
N PRO A 70 -21.78 -1.42 -1.70
CA PRO A 70 -20.68 -2.38 -1.56
C PRO A 70 -19.51 -2.09 -2.50
N GLU A 71 -19.78 -1.62 -3.72
CA GLU A 71 -18.74 -1.29 -4.69
C GLU A 71 -17.86 -0.13 -4.19
N LEU A 72 -18.47 0.90 -3.61
CA LEU A 72 -17.75 2.06 -3.08
C LEU A 72 -16.95 1.73 -1.82
N PHE A 73 -17.39 0.74 -1.04
CA PHE A 73 -16.67 0.28 0.14
C PHE A 73 -15.52 -0.69 -0.23
N TYR A 74 -15.86 -1.82 -0.87
CA TYR A 74 -14.95 -2.94 -1.06
C TYR A 74 -13.89 -2.69 -2.14
N MET A 75 -14.23 -2.04 -3.26
CA MET A 75 -13.29 -1.88 -4.37
C MET A 75 -12.05 -1.06 -4.00
N PRO A 76 -12.17 0.15 -3.43
CA PRO A 76 -10.99 0.97 -3.17
C PRO A 76 -10.15 0.39 -2.01
N LEU A 77 -10.76 -0.23 -0.99
CA LEU A 77 -10.03 -0.95 0.07
C LEU A 77 -9.28 -2.18 -0.45
N THR A 78 -9.91 -2.98 -1.32
CA THR A 78 -9.26 -4.12 -1.99
C THR A 78 -8.12 -3.64 -2.91
N THR A 79 -8.29 -2.50 -3.57
CA THR A 79 -7.25 -1.85 -4.39
C THR A 79 -6.07 -1.41 -3.53
N ALA A 80 -6.32 -0.85 -2.34
CA ALA A 80 -5.25 -0.59 -1.38
C ALA A 80 -4.58 -1.88 -0.91
N ALA A 81 -5.31 -2.96 -0.62
CA ALA A 81 -4.70 -4.24 -0.28
C ALA A 81 -3.77 -4.76 -1.39
N LEU A 82 -4.17 -4.59 -2.66
CA LEU A 82 -3.35 -4.92 -3.82
C LEU A 82 -2.05 -4.11 -3.89
N LEU A 83 -2.04 -2.83 -3.49
CA LEU A 83 -0.82 -2.02 -3.42
C LEU A 83 0.27 -2.71 -2.59
N PHE A 84 -0.09 -3.13 -1.39
CA PHE A 84 0.82 -3.83 -0.48
C PHE A 84 1.32 -5.15 -1.06
N VAL A 85 0.44 -5.94 -1.67
CA VAL A 85 0.80 -7.23 -2.28
C VAL A 85 1.72 -7.04 -3.48
N VAL A 86 1.38 -6.13 -4.39
CA VAL A 86 2.19 -5.82 -5.58
C VAL A 86 3.56 -5.33 -5.18
N ASN A 87 3.64 -4.38 -4.25
CA ASN A 87 4.92 -3.89 -3.73
C ASN A 87 5.72 -5.00 -3.05
N GLY A 88 5.07 -5.81 -2.21
CA GLY A 88 5.71 -6.93 -1.52
C GLY A 88 6.28 -7.97 -2.49
N VAL A 89 5.56 -8.29 -3.56
CA VAL A 89 6.05 -9.22 -4.60
C VAL A 89 7.17 -8.59 -5.42
N ARG A 90 7.02 -7.34 -5.85
CA ARG A 90 8.03 -6.63 -6.68
C ARG A 90 9.37 -6.51 -5.96
N ALA A 91 9.34 -6.16 -4.68
CA ALA A 91 10.56 -5.92 -3.89
C ALA A 91 11.02 -7.12 -3.06
N GLY A 92 10.33 -8.26 -3.13
CA GLY A 92 10.67 -9.45 -2.34
C GLY A 92 10.43 -9.29 -0.83
N ARG A 93 9.49 -8.41 -0.44
CA ARG A 93 9.15 -8.09 0.95
C ARG A 93 7.88 -8.79 1.39
N TRP A 94 8.04 -10.01 1.92
CA TRP A 94 6.91 -10.84 2.37
C TRP A 94 6.02 -10.15 3.42
N TYR A 95 6.60 -9.25 4.23
CA TYR A 95 5.84 -8.52 5.25
C TYR A 95 4.82 -7.55 4.62
N ASN A 96 5.12 -6.94 3.47
CA ASN A 96 4.14 -6.12 2.75
C ASN A 96 3.02 -6.99 2.19
N VAL A 97 3.31 -8.21 1.72
CA VAL A 97 2.26 -9.17 1.35
C VAL A 97 1.38 -9.50 2.55
N ALA A 98 1.96 -9.73 3.73
CA ALA A 98 1.20 -10.00 4.95
C ALA A 98 0.33 -8.81 5.39
N LEU A 99 0.81 -7.58 5.25
CA LEU A 99 0.02 -6.36 5.49
C LEU A 99 -1.12 -6.22 4.49
N GLY A 100 -0.89 -6.50 3.21
CA GLY A 100 -1.95 -6.50 2.19
C GLY A 100 -3.03 -7.54 2.47
N VAL A 101 -2.64 -8.76 2.86
CA VAL A 101 -3.58 -9.78 3.32
C VAL A 101 -4.34 -9.34 4.57
N SER A 102 -3.68 -8.62 5.48
CA SER A 102 -4.34 -8.11 6.69
C SER A 102 -5.38 -7.03 6.36
N LEU A 103 -5.07 -6.11 5.43
CA LEU A 103 -6.03 -5.12 4.93
C LEU A 103 -7.19 -5.76 4.19
N ALA A 104 -6.94 -6.77 3.37
CA ALA A 104 -8.02 -7.54 2.74
C ALA A 104 -8.89 -8.24 3.81
N GLY A 105 -8.27 -8.85 4.82
CA GLY A 105 -8.95 -9.50 5.93
C GLY A 105 -9.89 -8.57 6.69
N LEU A 106 -9.41 -7.41 7.15
CA LEU A 106 -10.28 -6.46 7.87
C LEU A 106 -11.38 -5.88 6.98
N THR A 107 -11.15 -5.81 5.66
CA THR A 107 -12.15 -5.36 4.68
C THR A 107 -13.26 -6.41 4.51
N PHE A 108 -12.93 -7.70 4.44
CA PHE A 108 -13.91 -8.77 4.25
C PHE A 108 -14.64 -9.17 5.53
N PHE A 109 -13.96 -9.17 6.67
CA PHE A 109 -14.56 -9.50 7.96
C PHE A 109 -15.14 -8.24 8.58
N ASN A 110 -16.45 -8.06 8.51
CA ASN A 110 -17.14 -6.91 9.09
C ASN A 110 -17.10 -6.94 10.64
N THR A 111 -17.39 -5.79 11.26
CA THR A 111 -17.40 -5.61 12.72
C THR A 111 -18.60 -6.26 13.41
N THR A 112 -19.66 -6.56 12.67
CA THR A 112 -20.96 -7.05 13.15
C THR A 112 -21.01 -8.57 13.26
N ASP A 113 -20.69 -9.29 12.19
CA ASP A 113 -20.76 -10.75 12.11
C ASP A 113 -19.44 -11.41 12.54
N HIS A 114 -18.31 -10.77 12.27
CA HIS A 114 -16.98 -11.35 12.45
C HIS A 114 -16.04 -10.48 13.30
N HIS A 115 -16.59 -9.85 14.35
CA HIS A 115 -15.89 -8.89 15.20
C HIS A 115 -14.46 -9.30 15.61
N GLY A 116 -14.28 -10.55 16.08
CA GLY A 116 -12.98 -11.04 16.51
C GLY A 116 -11.93 -11.10 15.39
N LEU A 117 -12.33 -11.54 14.19
CA LEU A 117 -11.44 -11.56 13.02
C LEU A 117 -11.17 -10.14 12.52
N HIS A 118 -12.19 -9.28 12.49
CA HIS A 118 -12.02 -7.87 12.13
C HIS A 118 -10.97 -7.21 13.03
N VAL A 119 -11.13 -7.30 14.35
CA VAL A 119 -10.19 -6.71 15.32
C VAL A 119 -8.78 -7.29 15.13
N PHE A 120 -8.64 -8.60 14.93
CA PHE A 120 -7.33 -9.22 14.68
C PHE A 120 -6.63 -8.62 13.46
N PHE A 121 -7.33 -8.52 12.32
CA PHE A 121 -6.75 -7.98 11.09
C PHE A 121 -6.51 -6.47 11.14
N THR A 122 -7.38 -5.72 11.82
CA THR A 122 -7.21 -4.29 12.07
C THR A 122 -5.95 -4.03 12.89
N LEU A 123 -5.73 -4.79 13.98
CA LEU A 123 -4.51 -4.67 14.77
C LEU A 123 -3.28 -5.11 13.97
N ALA A 124 -3.35 -6.23 13.25
CA ALA A 124 -2.25 -6.71 12.42
C ALA A 124 -1.84 -5.68 11.35
N PHE A 125 -2.80 -5.01 10.72
CA PHE A 125 -2.54 -3.98 9.73
C PHE A 125 -2.01 -2.69 10.35
N PHE A 126 -2.76 -2.05 11.25
CA PHE A 126 -2.39 -0.73 11.77
C PHE A 126 -1.19 -0.75 12.72
N ILE A 127 -0.94 -1.84 13.45
CA ILE A 127 0.28 -2.00 14.27
C ILE A 127 1.43 -2.58 13.45
N GLY A 128 1.15 -3.46 12.48
CA GLY A 128 2.18 -4.04 11.62
C GLY A 128 2.88 -3.00 10.74
N ASN A 129 2.14 -2.04 10.17
CA ASN A 129 2.70 -0.96 9.35
C ASN A 129 3.83 -0.16 10.04
N PRO A 130 3.63 0.45 11.23
CA PRO A 130 4.70 1.20 11.90
C PRO A 130 5.88 0.31 12.29
N ILE A 131 5.63 -0.94 12.70
CA ILE A 131 6.71 -1.89 13.01
C ILE A 131 7.56 -2.12 11.78
N VAL A 132 6.94 -2.34 10.62
CA VAL A 132 7.65 -2.55 9.36
C VAL A 132 8.50 -1.34 9.00
N PHE A 133 7.96 -0.13 9.12
CA PHE A 133 8.71 1.11 8.85
C PHE A 133 9.93 1.29 9.75
N VAL A 134 9.90 0.82 11.00
CA VAL A 134 11.02 0.97 11.93
C VAL A 134 12.05 -0.17 11.78
N VAL A 135 11.59 -1.41 11.62
CA VAL A 135 12.45 -2.60 11.71
C VAL A 135 13.15 -2.92 10.39
N PHE A 136 12.47 -2.76 9.25
CA PHE A 136 12.97 -3.25 7.96
C PHE A 136 13.56 -2.16 7.07
N SER A 137 13.86 -1.00 7.65
CA SER A 137 14.24 0.18 6.90
C SER A 137 15.74 0.45 6.85
N PRO A 138 16.27 0.86 5.69
CA PRO A 138 17.63 1.36 5.56
C PRO A 138 17.93 2.54 6.51
N LYS A 139 19.18 2.64 6.96
CA LYS A 139 19.59 3.58 8.03
C LYS A 139 19.54 5.05 7.59
N ASP A 140 19.81 5.29 6.32
CA ASP A 140 19.81 6.58 5.64
C ASP A 140 18.41 7.22 5.56
N GLU A 141 17.36 6.43 5.64
CA GLU A 141 15.96 6.89 5.55
C GLU A 141 15.22 6.87 6.89
N LEU A 142 15.91 6.49 7.97
CA LEU A 142 15.28 6.31 9.28
C LEU A 142 14.58 7.58 9.75
N TRP A 143 15.09 8.77 9.44
CA TRP A 143 14.44 10.02 9.86
C TRP A 143 13.02 10.15 9.28
N PHE A 144 12.83 9.83 8.01
CA PHE A 144 11.54 9.90 7.33
C PHE A 144 10.61 8.81 7.87
N LYS A 145 11.14 7.61 8.08
CA LYS A 145 10.33 6.47 8.54
C LYS A 145 9.97 6.56 10.03
N TRP A 146 10.83 7.18 10.84
CA TRP A 146 10.49 7.59 12.20
C TRP A 146 9.40 8.66 12.21
N LEU A 147 9.44 9.65 11.30
CA LEU A 147 8.37 10.64 11.18
C LEU A 147 7.03 9.97 10.88
N LEU A 148 6.99 9.00 9.95
CA LEU A 148 5.77 8.25 9.64
C LEU A 148 5.29 7.40 10.83
N ALA A 149 6.20 6.66 11.47
CA ALA A 149 5.87 5.80 12.60
C ALA A 149 5.36 6.62 13.81
N ILE A 150 6.01 7.74 14.12
CA ILE A 150 5.59 8.66 15.18
C ILE A 150 4.26 9.31 14.82
N GLY A 151 4.07 9.74 13.57
CA GLY A 151 2.81 10.30 13.10
C GLY A 151 1.64 9.32 13.28
N MET A 152 1.83 8.06 12.92
CA MET A 152 0.81 7.02 13.08
C MET A 152 0.56 6.69 14.56
N ALA A 153 1.61 6.58 15.38
CA ALA A 153 1.48 6.40 16.83
C ALA A 153 0.74 7.58 17.49
N ALA A 154 1.02 8.82 17.05
CA ALA A 154 0.34 10.01 17.53
C ALA A 154 -1.14 10.03 17.13
N ALA A 155 -1.49 9.58 15.93
CA ALA A 155 -2.88 9.45 15.50
C ALA A 155 -3.64 8.43 16.36
N ILE A 156 -3.06 7.25 16.59
CA ILE A 156 -3.63 6.22 17.47
C ILE A 156 -3.79 6.76 18.91
N ALA A 157 -2.77 7.42 19.46
CA ALA A 157 -2.81 7.97 20.81
C ALA A 157 -3.81 9.12 20.96
N SER A 158 -3.95 9.98 19.94
CA SER A 158 -4.90 11.10 19.93
C SER A 158 -6.34 10.63 20.05
N TRP A 159 -6.67 9.50 19.43
CA TRP A 159 -7.95 8.84 19.63
C TRP A 159 -8.02 8.16 21.01
N PHE A 160 -7.11 7.23 21.31
CA PHE A 160 -7.25 6.32 22.45
C PHE A 160 -7.08 6.98 23.83
N VAL A 161 -6.16 7.93 23.94
CA VAL A 161 -5.80 8.58 25.22
C VAL A 161 -6.62 9.83 25.45
N PHE A 162 -6.82 10.62 24.40
CA PHE A 162 -7.34 11.97 24.52
C PHE A 162 -8.77 12.14 24.02
N GLY A 163 -9.27 11.21 23.20
CA GLY A 163 -10.60 11.32 22.59
C GLY A 163 -10.75 12.56 21.71
N TRP A 164 -9.64 13.10 21.19
CA TRP A 164 -9.64 14.38 20.47
C TRP A 164 -10.09 14.24 19.01
N ILE A 165 -9.99 13.04 18.44
CA ILE A 165 -10.32 12.76 17.05
C ILE A 165 -11.17 11.48 16.97
N HIS A 166 -12.10 11.46 16.00
CA HIS A 166 -12.82 10.24 15.62
C HIS A 166 -11.85 9.18 15.06
N VAL A 167 -12.16 7.90 15.26
CA VAL A 167 -11.34 6.78 14.73
C VAL A 167 -11.14 6.93 13.23
N PHE A 168 -12.16 7.37 12.51
CA PHE A 168 -12.12 7.63 11.08
C PHE A 168 -10.94 8.51 10.69
N TRP A 169 -10.70 9.61 11.40
CA TRP A 169 -9.59 10.52 11.07
C TRP A 169 -8.24 9.92 11.44
N ALA A 170 -8.16 9.13 12.52
CA ALA A 170 -6.93 8.41 12.88
C ALA A 170 -6.55 7.37 11.82
N GLU A 171 -7.53 6.58 11.34
CA GLU A 171 -7.34 5.60 10.28
C GLU A 171 -7.03 6.27 8.93
N SER A 172 -7.71 7.36 8.61
CA SER A 172 -7.47 8.15 7.39
C SER A 172 -6.06 8.70 7.33
N PHE A 173 -5.60 9.30 8.43
CA PHE A 173 -4.24 9.83 8.53
C PHE A 173 -3.20 8.71 8.38
N SER A 174 -3.45 7.55 9.00
CA SER A 174 -2.58 6.37 8.86
C SER A 174 -2.50 5.91 7.41
N LEU A 175 -3.63 5.82 6.69
CA LEU A 175 -3.64 5.49 5.26
C LEU A 175 -2.90 6.51 4.41
N TRP A 176 -3.02 7.81 4.71
CA TRP A 176 -2.26 8.86 4.00
C TRP A 176 -0.75 8.75 4.21
N LEU A 177 -0.30 8.45 5.43
CA LEU A 177 1.12 8.23 5.70
C LEU A 177 1.64 6.99 4.95
N ILE A 178 0.89 5.89 4.95
CA ILE A 178 1.27 4.68 4.23
C ILE A 178 1.27 4.92 2.71
N ALA A 179 0.27 5.61 2.18
CA ALA A 179 0.25 6.00 0.78
C ALA A 179 1.44 6.90 0.42
N THR A 180 1.80 7.86 1.28
CA THR A 180 2.97 8.73 1.06
C THR A 180 4.26 7.91 1.01
N HIS A 181 4.40 6.91 1.89
CA HIS A 181 5.54 5.99 1.86
C HIS A 181 5.64 5.23 0.53
N PHE A 182 4.56 4.55 0.10
CA PHE A 182 4.56 3.82 -1.16
C PHE A 182 4.75 4.73 -2.37
N LEU A 183 4.25 5.96 -2.33
CA LEU A 183 4.47 6.93 -3.41
C LEU A 183 5.95 7.26 -3.55
N PHE A 184 6.61 7.60 -2.44
CA PHE A 184 8.03 7.96 -2.47
C PHE A 184 8.91 6.78 -2.89
N GLU A 185 8.52 5.58 -2.47
CA GLU A 185 9.20 4.37 -2.87
C GLU A 185 9.01 4.07 -4.38
N ALA A 186 7.78 4.17 -4.89
CA ALA A 186 7.52 3.98 -6.32
C ALA A 186 8.28 5.01 -7.19
N LEU A 187 8.46 6.23 -6.68
CA LEU A 187 9.25 7.28 -7.33
C LEU A 187 10.77 7.09 -7.18
N GLY A 188 11.22 6.11 -6.41
CA GLY A 188 12.65 5.85 -6.15
C GLY A 188 13.32 6.92 -5.28
N TRP A 189 12.55 7.65 -4.48
CA TRP A 189 13.09 8.63 -3.52
C TRP A 189 13.53 7.96 -2.22
N ILE A 190 12.94 6.79 -1.92
CA ILE A 190 13.27 5.94 -0.78
C ILE A 190 13.22 4.45 -1.19
N GLU A 191 13.81 3.57 -0.38
CA GLU A 191 13.89 2.11 -0.55
C GLU A 191 13.04 1.28 0.46
#